data_AF-A0A090W458-F1
#
_entry.id   AF-A0A090W458-F1
#
_cell.length_a   1.000
_cell.length_b   1.000
_cell.length_c   1.000
_cell.angle_alpha   90.00
_cell.angle_beta   90.00
_cell.angle_gamma   90.00
#
_symmetry.space_group_name_H-M   'P 1'
#
loop_
_entity.id
_entity.type
_entity.pdbx_description
1 polymer ?
#
loop_
_entity_poly.entity_id
_entity_poly.type
_entity_poly.pdbx_seq_one_letter_code
_entity_poly.pdbx_strand_id
1 'polypeptide(L)'
;MFASDFPSENPRAHKRNYYYTRTISSQFGPLNFFGLPGLILELNYSSTTYTAIKISLSDKQLKIKEPSKGKKITAEEFEDLIIKTMKEMNIGFD
;
A
#
# COMPACT_ATOMS: atom_id res chain seq x y z
N MET A 1 10.12 5.03 -16.02
CA MET A 1 10.43 3.66 -15.58
C MET A 1 9.31 3.27 -14.62
N PHE A 2 8.35 2.46 -15.06
CA PHE A 2 7.15 2.15 -14.29
C PHE A 2 7.33 0.84 -13.51
N ALA A 3 6.62 0.68 -12.39
CA ALA A 3 6.65 -0.54 -11.59
C ALA A 3 6.14 -1.80 -12.33
N SER A 4 5.48 -1.65 -13.48
CA SER A 4 5.15 -2.75 -14.42
C SER A 4 6.35 -3.27 -15.20
N ASP A 5 7.38 -2.44 -15.36
CA ASP A 5 8.45 -2.71 -16.33
C ASP A 5 9.54 -3.64 -15.73
N PHE A 6 9.40 -4.01 -14.46
CA PHE A 6 10.20 -5.05 -13.82
C PHE A 6 9.46 -6.38 -13.95
N PRO A 7 9.87 -7.28 -14.86
CA PRO A 7 9.41 -8.67 -14.79
C PRO A 7 9.78 -9.19 -13.41
N SER A 8 8.80 -9.68 -12.67
CA SER A 8 9.07 -10.27 -11.38
C SER A 8 9.75 -11.63 -11.61
N GLU A 9 11.07 -11.66 -11.50
CA GLU A 9 11.87 -12.91 -11.55
C GLU A 9 11.57 -13.86 -10.37
N ASN A 10 10.76 -13.41 -9.40
CA ASN A 10 10.32 -14.22 -8.27
C ASN A 10 9.12 -15.10 -8.66
N PRO A 11 9.22 -16.45 -8.61
CA PRO A 11 8.11 -17.36 -8.93
C PRO A 11 6.92 -17.29 -7.96
N ARG A 12 7.06 -16.61 -6.81
CA ARG A 12 5.96 -16.27 -5.89
C ARG A 12 5.32 -14.92 -6.19
N ALA A 13 5.78 -14.21 -7.21
CA ALA A 13 5.21 -12.92 -7.56
C ALA A 13 3.85 -13.12 -8.24
N HIS A 14 2.83 -12.53 -7.62
CA HIS A 14 1.49 -12.53 -8.16
C HIS A 14 1.44 -11.72 -9.45
N LYS A 15 0.66 -12.17 -10.43
CA LYS A 15 0.30 -11.33 -11.59
C LYS A 15 -0.47 -10.11 -11.08
N ARG A 16 -0.10 -8.92 -11.59
CA ARG A 16 -0.67 -7.64 -11.16
C ARG A 16 -1.11 -6.87 -12.40
N ASN A 17 -2.41 -6.64 -12.52
CA ASN A 17 -2.96 -5.74 -13.55
C ASN A 17 -3.65 -4.57 -12.86
N TYR A 18 -3.56 -3.39 -13.45
CA TYR A 18 -4.16 -2.19 -12.88
C TYR A 18 -4.68 -1.27 -13.98
N TYR A 19 -5.70 -0.49 -13.63
CA TYR A 19 -6.25 0.58 -14.46
C TYR A 19 -6.19 1.88 -13.67
N TYR A 20 -5.69 2.95 -14.28
CA TYR A 20 -5.46 4.24 -13.63
C TYR A 20 -5.95 5.40 -14.48
N THR A 21 -6.18 6.56 -13.85
CA THR A 21 -6.59 7.80 -14.53
C THR A 21 -5.66 8.96 -14.20
N ARG A 22 -5.24 9.70 -15.23
CA ARG A 22 -4.41 10.91 -15.11
C ARG A 22 -5.20 12.16 -14.70
N THR A 23 -6.53 12.14 -14.88
CA THR A 23 -7.40 13.28 -14.57
C THR A 23 -7.36 13.63 -13.08
N ILE A 24 -7.15 12.63 -12.23
CA ILE A 24 -6.95 12.81 -10.79
C ILE A 24 -5.46 12.59 -10.51
N SER A 25 -4.74 13.67 -10.21
CA SER A 25 -3.26 13.67 -10.05
C SER A 25 -2.76 13.02 -8.74
N SER A 26 -3.58 12.19 -8.11
CA SER A 26 -3.26 11.44 -6.89
C SER A 26 -2.65 10.09 -7.27
N GLN A 27 -1.38 9.84 -6.95
CA GLN A 27 -0.68 8.60 -7.32
C GLN A 27 -0.97 7.41 -6.39
N PHE A 28 -2.09 7.46 -5.66
CA PHE A 28 -2.47 6.46 -4.65
C PHE A 28 -3.34 5.34 -5.21
N GLY A 29 -3.35 4.20 -4.52
CA GLY A 29 -4.15 3.03 -4.85
C GLY A 29 -4.28 2.05 -3.68
N PRO A 30 -5.11 1.01 -3.82
CA PRO A 30 -5.34 0.00 -2.78
C PRO A 30 -4.08 -0.82 -2.48
N LEU A 31 -4.02 -1.44 -1.30
CA LEU A 31 -2.91 -2.30 -0.86
C LEU A 31 -1.51 -1.66 -0.96
N ASN A 32 -1.41 -0.34 -0.77
CA ASN A 32 -0.17 0.41 -0.94
C ASN A 32 0.42 0.34 -2.35
N PHE A 33 -0.41 0.16 -3.39
CA PHE A 33 0.03 0.39 -4.76
C PHE A 33 0.06 1.89 -5.05
N PHE A 34 1.23 2.39 -5.47
CA PHE A 34 1.45 3.79 -5.83
C PHE A 34 2.51 3.93 -6.94
N GLY A 35 2.74 5.16 -7.41
CA GLY A 35 3.80 5.49 -8.36
C GLY A 35 3.39 5.47 -9.83
N LEU A 36 2.09 5.33 -10.12
CA LEU A 36 1.54 5.54 -11.46
C LEU A 36 1.13 7.00 -11.67
N PRO A 37 1.09 7.49 -12.93
CA PRO A 37 0.61 8.83 -13.23
C PRO A 37 -0.91 8.96 -12.97
N GLY A 38 -1.29 9.16 -11.72
CA GLY A 38 -2.67 9.36 -11.27
C GLY A 38 -3.26 8.16 -10.53
N LEU A 39 -4.57 8.23 -10.29
CA LEU A 39 -5.26 7.37 -9.32
C LEU A 39 -5.55 5.98 -9.89
N ILE A 40 -5.25 4.92 -9.12
CA ILE A 40 -5.61 3.54 -9.48
C ILE A 40 -7.11 3.32 -9.21
N LEU A 41 -7.86 3.00 -10.26
CA LEU A 41 -9.31 2.73 -10.21
C LEU A 41 -9.63 1.25 -10.08
N GLU A 42 -8.77 0.39 -10.62
CA GLU A 42 -8.90 -1.05 -10.48
C GLU A 42 -7.53 -1.68 -10.30
N LEU A 43 -7.44 -2.64 -9.37
CA LEU A 43 -6.28 -3.47 -9.14
C LEU A 43 -6.72 -4.94 -9.11
N ASN A 44 -6.16 -5.73 -10.00
CA ASN A 44 -6.25 -7.19 -9.96
C ASN A 44 -4.95 -7.72 -9.35
N TYR A 45 -5.03 -8.21 -8.12
CA TYR A 45 -3.89 -8.72 -7.36
C TYR A 45 -4.18 -10.13 -6.84
N SER A 46 -3.37 -11.10 -7.26
CA SER A 46 -3.60 -12.52 -6.96
C SER A 46 -4.99 -12.96 -7.46
N SER A 47 -5.86 -13.44 -6.58
CA SER A 47 -7.25 -13.83 -6.86
C SER A 47 -8.29 -12.74 -6.51
N THR A 48 -7.87 -11.54 -6.12
CA THR A 48 -8.76 -10.48 -5.64
C THR A 48 -8.74 -9.27 -6.57
N THR A 49 -9.92 -8.75 -6.90
CA THR A 49 -10.10 -7.50 -7.65
C THR A 49 -10.56 -6.39 -6.71
N TYR A 50 -9.83 -5.28 -6.69
CA TYR A 50 -10.19 -4.06 -5.98
C TYR A 50 -10.65 -3.02 -7.00
N THR A 51 -11.93 -2.67 -6.98
CA THR A 51 -12.52 -1.69 -7.90
C THR A 51 -13.05 -0.49 -7.13
N ALA A 52 -12.71 0.72 -7.59
CA ALA A 52 -13.23 1.96 -7.04
C ALA A 52 -14.70 2.14 -7.45
N ILE A 53 -15.61 2.05 -6.47
CA ILE A 53 -17.06 2.20 -6.71
C ILE A 53 -17.50 3.68 -6.64
N LYS A 54 -16.84 4.46 -5.79
CA LYS A 54 -17.17 5.88 -5.58
C LYS A 54 -15.91 6.65 -5.24
N ILE A 55 -15.76 7.82 -5.87
CA ILE A 55 -14.69 8.77 -5.58
C ILE A 55 -15.34 10.05 -5.07
N SER A 56 -14.96 10.48 -3.88
CA SER A 56 -15.41 11.74 -3.28
C SER A 56 -14.21 12.65 -3.13
N LEU A 57 -14.00 13.53 -4.11
CA LEU A 57 -12.93 14.53 -4.06
C LEU A 57 -13.40 15.74 -3.25
N SER A 58 -12.47 16.33 -2.49
CA SER A 58 -12.73 17.51 -1.67
C SER A 58 -11.47 18.35 -1.61
N ASP A 59 -11.61 19.65 -1.86
CA ASP A 59 -10.52 20.63 -1.75
C ASP A 59 -10.25 21.07 -0.30
N LYS A 60 -11.06 20.60 0.65
CA LYS A 60 -10.86 20.88 2.08
C LYS A 60 -9.59 20.20 2.56
N GLN A 61 -8.72 20.98 3.21
CA GLN A 61 -7.60 20.42 3.97
C GLN A 61 -8.11 19.46 5.04
N LEU A 62 -7.67 18.21 4.94
CA LEU A 62 -7.98 17.18 5.92
C LEU A 62 -7.14 17.48 7.18
N LYS A 63 -7.81 17.94 8.25
CA LYS A 63 -7.16 18.09 9.56
C LYS A 63 -6.96 16.70 10.15
N ILE A 64 -5.80 16.10 9.86
CA ILE A 64 -5.39 14.84 10.47
C ILE A 64 -5.15 15.13 11.96
N LYS A 65 -6.02 14.60 12.82
CA LYS A 65 -5.80 14.63 14.27
C LYS A 65 -4.89 13.47 14.64
N GLU A 66 -3.87 13.74 15.43
CA GLU A 66 -3.04 12.68 15.99
C GLU A 66 -3.92 11.70 16.76
N PRO A 67 -3.76 10.37 16.54
CA PRO A 67 -4.49 9.39 17.32
C PRO A 67 -4.13 9.54 18.80
N SER A 68 -5.14 9.75 19.65
CA SER A 68 -4.94 9.92 21.10
C SER A 68 -4.82 8.60 21.87
N LYS A 69 -4.94 7.47 21.18
CA LYS A 69 -4.89 6.11 21.74
C LYS A 69 -3.63 5.40 21.26
N GLY A 70 -2.99 4.67 22.16
CA GLY A 70 -1.79 3.88 21.88
C GLY A 70 -0.60 4.30 22.72
N LYS A 71 0.56 3.71 22.42
CA LYS A 71 1.84 4.07 23.04
C LYS A 71 2.64 4.89 22.03
N LYS A 72 3.10 6.08 22.42
CA LYS A 72 4.11 6.80 21.66
C LYS A 72 5.43 6.06 21.83
N ILE A 73 5.99 5.58 20.74
CA ILE A 73 7.25 4.84 20.72
C ILE A 73 8.24 5.54 19.80
N THR A 74 9.53 5.34 20.07
CA THR A 74 10.63 5.77 19.21
C THR A 74 10.80 4.84 18.00
N ALA A 75 11.61 5.25 17.02
CA ALA A 75 11.95 4.40 15.89
C ALA A 75 12.67 3.11 16.34
N GLU A 76 13.60 3.24 17.29
CA GLU A 76 14.33 2.10 17.87
C GLU A 76 13.37 1.12 18.57
N GLU A 77 12.46 1.63 19.41
CA GLU A 77 11.44 0.78 20.06
C GLU A 77 10.51 0.08 19.04
N PHE A 78 10.25 0.71 17.89
CA PHE A 78 9.43 0.12 16.83
C PHE A 78 10.17 -1.02 16.12
N GLU A 79 11.46 -0.84 15.82
CA GLU A 79 12.31 -1.90 15.26
C GLU A 79 12.39 -3.09 16.20
N ASP A 80 12.65 -2.85 17.49
CA ASP A 80 12.66 -3.89 18.52
C ASP A 80 11.32 -4.62 18.63
N LEU A 81 10.21 -3.88 18.56
CA LEU A 81 8.87 -4.46 18.56
C LEU A 81 8.65 -5.37 17.36
N ILE A 82 9.04 -4.94 16.16
CA ILE A 82 8.93 -5.75 14.94
C ILE A 82 9.74 -7.04 15.09
N ILE A 83 11.00 -6.95 15.52
CA ILE A 83 11.88 -8.12 15.68
C ILE A 83 11.29 -9.10 16.68
N LYS A 84 10.81 -8.60 17.82
CA LYS A 84 10.15 -9.43 18.85
C LYS A 84 8.90 -10.11 18.30
N THR A 85 8.03 -9.35 17.65
CA THR A 85 6.78 -9.86 17.09
C THR A 85 7.02 -10.88 15.97
N MET A 86 8.07 -10.71 15.15
CA MET A 86 8.47 -11.71 14.15
C MET A 86 8.97 -13.01 14.79
N LYS A 87 9.77 -12.93 15.87
CA LYS A 87 10.22 -14.11 16.63
C LYS A 87 9.05 -14.86 17.25
N GLU A 88 8.08 -14.15 17.83
CA GLU A 88 6.90 -14.74 18.46
C GLU A 88 5.97 -15.42 17.45
N MET A 89 5.86 -14.88 16.24
CA MET A 89 5.10 -15.50 15.15
C MET A 89 5.81 -16.70 14.48
N ASN A 90 7.02 -17.05 14.94
CA ASN A 90 7.82 -18.16 14.43
C ASN A 90 7.97 -18.13 12.89
N ILE A 91 8.00 -16.93 12.31
CA ILE A 91 8.25 -16.72 10.88
C ILE A 91 9.77 -16.89 10.70
N GLY A 92 10.19 -18.15 10.62
CA GLY A 92 11.50 -18.49 10.12
C GLY A 92 11.57 -18.10 8.65
N PHE A 93 12.49 -17.21 8.31
CA PHE A 93 12.98 -17.15 6.95
C PHE A 93 13.95 -18.33 6.79
N ASP A 94 13.47 -19.38 6.13
CA ASP A 94 14.34 -20.33 5.43
C ASP A 94 14.85 -19.70 4.12
#